data_AF-A0A1H3BR56-F1
#
_entry.id   AF-A0A1H3BR56-F1
#
_cell.length_a   1.000
_cell.length_b   1.000
_cell.length_c   1.000
_cell.angle_alpha   90.00
_cell.angle_beta   90.00
_cell.angle_gamma   90.00
#
_symmetry.space_group_name_H-M   'P 1'
#
loop_
_entity.id
_entity.type
_entity.pdbx_description
1 polymer ?
#
loop_
_entity_poly.entity_id
_entity_poly.type
_entity_poly.pdbx_seq_one_letter_code
_entity_poly.pdbx_strand_id
1 'polypeptide(L)' 'MMPLKKGSEPINDLLDFYDRWPSLRQAMHALSEGTTLNERERETLSWLILLADRVGPADLRD' A
#
# COMPACT_ATOMS: atom_id res chain seq x y z
N MET A 1 16.65 -7.90 23.35
CA MET A 1 16.03 -6.87 22.47
C MET A 1 15.13 -7.63 21.50
N MET A 2 13.81 -7.57 21.70
CA MET A 2 12.84 -8.25 20.81
C MET A 2 12.31 -7.21 19.82
N PRO A 3 12.24 -7.48 18.49
CA PRO A 3 11.63 -6.54 17.58
C PRO A 3 10.12 -6.54 17.83
N LEU A 4 9.59 -5.33 18.07
CA LEU A 4 8.17 -5.07 18.28
C LEU A 4 7.40 -5.50 17.04
N LYS A 5 6.34 -6.29 17.23
CA LYS A 5 5.32 -6.56 16.21
C LYS A 5 4.74 -5.23 15.72
N LYS A 6 5.19 -4.75 14.55
CA LYS A 6 4.60 -3.62 13.80
C LYS A 6 3.21 -4.01 13.27
N GLY A 7 2.23 -4.12 14.16
CA GLY A 7 0.86 -4.54 13.80
C GLY A 7 -0.12 -3.38 13.59
N SER A 8 0.16 -2.16 14.07
CA SER A 8 -0.84 -1.08 14.06
C SER A 8 -0.27 0.35 14.15
N GLU A 9 1.03 0.55 14.01
CA GLU A 9 1.58 1.91 14.02
C GLU A 9 1.29 2.62 12.69
N PRO A 10 0.93 3.92 12.72
CA PRO A 10 0.75 4.72 11.51
C PRO A 10 2.01 4.64 10.66
N ILE A 11 1.84 4.67 9.35
CA ILE A 11 2.95 4.70 8.42
C ILE A 11 3.61 6.06 8.58
N ASN A 12 4.68 6.13 9.37
CA ASN A 12 5.38 7.38 9.67
C ASN A 12 6.38 7.76 8.58
N ASP A 13 6.91 6.77 7.86
CA ASP A 13 7.95 6.96 6.86
C ASP A 13 7.63 6.20 5.58
N LEU A 14 8.09 6.74 4.46
CA LEU A 14 7.93 6.14 3.13
C LEU A 14 8.68 4.79 3.04
N LEU A 15 9.75 4.60 3.83
CA LEU A 15 10.45 3.31 4.01
C LEU A 15 9.57 2.26 4.72
N ASP A 16 8.83 2.67 5.74
CA ASP A 16 7.85 1.84 6.44
C ASP A 16 6.67 1.49 5.53
N PHE A 17 6.24 2.44 4.70
CA PHE A 17 5.23 2.20 3.66
C PHE A 17 5.70 1.13 2.69
N TYR A 18 6.93 1.27 2.17
CA TYR A 18 7.50 0.35 1.19
C TYR A 18 7.68 -1.07 1.75
N ASP A 19 8.16 -1.19 2.99
CA ASP A 19 8.28 -2.47 3.69
C ASP A 19 6.92 -3.17 3.86
N ARG A 20 5.86 -2.39 4.17
CA ARG A 20 4.50 -2.90 4.35
C ARG A 20 3.70 -3.02 3.05
N TRP A 21 4.17 -2.42 1.96
CA TRP A 21 3.47 -2.35 0.67
C TRP A 21 3.07 -3.72 0.12
N PRO A 22 3.89 -4.79 0.17
CA PRO A 22 3.48 -6.11 -0.29
C PRO A 22 2.20 -6.63 0.39
N SER A 23 2.06 -6.37 1.70
CA SER A 23 0.89 -6.77 2.48
C SER A 23 -0.32 -5.87 2.20
N LEU A 24 -0.09 -4.55 2.07
CA LEU A 24 -1.14 -3.57 1.75
C LEU A 24 -1.69 -3.77 0.34
N ARG A 25 -0.82 -4.08 -0.63
CA ARG A 25 -1.17 -4.37 -2.01
C ARG A 25 -2.16 -5.53 -2.10
N GLN A 26 -1.92 -6.60 -1.35
CA GLN A 26 -2.82 -7.75 -1.35
C GLN A 26 -4.21 -7.38 -0.81
N ALA A 27 -4.28 -6.61 0.27
CA ALA A 27 -5.55 -6.11 0.81
C ALA A 27 -6.27 -5.17 -0.16
N MET A 28 -5.55 -4.28 -0.85
CA MET A 28 -6.10 -3.37 -1.86
C MET A 28 -6.60 -4.11 -3.10
N HIS A 29 -5.88 -5.13 -3.57
CA HIS A 29 -6.37 -5.98 -4.67
C HIS A 29 -7.65 -6.72 -4.27
N ALA A 30 -7.69 -7.31 -3.07
CA ALA A 30 -8.90 -7.97 -2.57
C ALA A 30 -10.09 -7.02 -2.45
N LEU A 31 -9.85 -5.76 -2.07
CA LEU A 31 -10.87 -4.70 -2.04
C LEU A 31 -11.35 -4.33 -3.45
N SER A 32 -10.43 -4.22 -4.42
CA SER A 32 -10.74 -3.93 -5.82
C SER A 32 -11.58 -5.03 -6.49
N GLU A 33 -11.29 -6.29 -6.16
CA GLU A 33 -12.05 -7.46 -6.64
C GLU A 33 -13.39 -7.64 -5.91
N GLY A 34 -13.56 -7.01 -4.76
CA GLY A 34 -14.82 -6.99 -4.02
C GLY A 34 -15.94 -6.24 -4.76
N THR A 35 -17.18 -6.64 -4.50
CA THR A 35 -18.39 -6.03 -5.10
C THR A 35 -18.81 -4.72 -4.42
N THR A 36 -18.08 -4.28 -3.39
CA THR A 36 -18.46 -3.13 -2.55
C THR A 36 -18.08 -1.79 -3.18
N LEU A 37 -17.08 -1.78 -4.07
CA LEU A 37 -16.62 -0.57 -4.74
C LEU A 37 -17.35 -0.36 -6.07
N ASN A 38 -17.76 0.89 -6.34
CA ASN A 38 -18.25 1.29 -7.65
C ASN A 38 -17.10 1.34 -8.67
N GLU A 39 -17.45 1.42 -9.96
CA GLU A 39 -16.46 1.35 -11.04
C GLU A 39 -15.38 2.45 -10.93
N ARG A 40 -15.77 3.68 -10.59
CA ARG A 40 -14.84 4.80 -10.39
C ARG A 40 -13.92 4.59 -9.19
N GLU A 41 -14.45 4.04 -8.09
CA GLU A 41 -13.65 3.70 -6.90
C GLU A 41 -12.65 2.61 -7.21
N ARG A 42 -13.06 1.57 -7.96
CA ARG A 42 -12.18 0.48 -8.40
C ARG A 42 -11.06 0.99 -9.30
N GLU A 43 -11.37 1.86 -10.26
CA GLU A 43 -10.38 2.50 -11.11
C GLU A 43 -9.41 3.34 -10.28
N THR A 44 -9.93 4.18 -9.37
CA THR A 44 -9.11 5.02 -8.48
C THR A 44 -8.16 4.17 -7.64
N LEU A 45 -8.66 3.08 -7.06
CA LEU A 45 -7.86 2.14 -6.28
C LEU A 45 -6.77 1.47 -7.13
N SER A 46 -7.09 1.10 -8.37
CA SER A 46 -6.13 0.50 -9.30
C SER A 46 -5.02 1.48 -9.69
N TRP A 47 -5.35 2.76 -9.90
CA TRP A 47 -4.37 3.82 -10.12
C TRP A 47 -3.47 4.04 -8.90
N LEU A 48 -4.02 3.98 -7.69
CA LEU A 48 -3.24 4.09 -6.45
C LEU A 48 -2.29 2.91 -6.27
N ILE A 49 -2.72 1.69 -6.59
CA ILE A 49 -1.85 0.50 -6.59
C ILE A 49 -0.71 0.67 -7.59
N LEU A 50 -1.01 1.11 -8.82
CA LEU A 50 0.00 1.34 -9.85
C LEU A 50 1.00 2.44 -9.48
N LEU A 51 0.52 3.52 -8.86
CA LEU A 51 1.37 4.60 -8.36
C LEU A 51 2.33 4.07 -7.30
N ALA A 52 1.83 3.36 -6.30
CA ALA A 52 2.63 2.80 -5.23
C ALA A 52 3.59 1.68 -5.71
N ASP A 53 3.22 0.92 -6.74
CA ASP A 53 4.11 -0.05 -7.41
C ASP A 53 5.27 0.63 -8.16
N ARG A 54 5.01 1.84 -8.69
CA ARG A 54 6.02 2.67 -9.35
C ARG A 54 6.93 3.43 -8.40
N VAL A 55 6.45 3.77 -7.20
CA VAL A 55 7.27 4.40 -6.15
C VAL A 55 8.25 3.36 -5.63
N GLY A 56 9.43 3.36 -6.24
CA GLY A 56 10.55 2.50 -5.85
C GLY A 56 11.45 3.18 -4.82
N PRO A 57 12.45 2.45 -4.28
CA PRO A 57 13.48 3.02 -3.40
C PRO A 57 14.29 4.17 -4.03
N ALA A 58 14.17 4.39 -5.35
CA ALA A 58 14.76 5.53 -6.04
C ALA A 58 13.99 6.85 -5.85
N ASP A 59 12.65 6.80 -5.66
CA ASP A 59 11.81 7.97 -5.35
C ASP A 59 11.89 8.36 -3.86
N LEU A 60 12.38 7.43 -3.02
CA LEU A 60 12.55 7.59 -1.58
C LEU A 60 13.73 8.51 -1.19
N ARG A 61 14.46 9.02 -2.17
CA ARG A 61 15.76 9.66 -1.98
C ARG A 61 15.85 10.96 -2.80
N ASP A 62 14.97 11.91 -2.49
CA ASP A 62 15.16 13.34 -2.79
C ASP A 62 14.92 14.17 -1.52
#